data_AF-A0A834U7Z7-F1
#
_entry.id   AF-A0A834U7Z7-F1
#
_cell.length_a   1.000
_cell.length_b   1.000
_cell.length_c   1.000
_cell.angle_alpha   90.00
_cell.angle_beta   90.00
_cell.angle_gamma   90.00
#
_symmetry.space_group_name_H-M   'P 1'
#
loop_
_entity.id
_entity.type
_entity.pdbx_description
1 polymer ?
#
loop_
_entity_poly.entity_id
_entity_poly.type
_entity_poly.pdbx_seq_one_letter_code
_entity_poly.pdbx_strand_id
1 'polypeptide(L)'
;MAMNEDFNFAELCRLCSLKSNHHLQIFDKEGEQRQLLFKIRSCIPAVITKEDALPKNICQRCVYKLDMFYEFRVSCMTTDTVLKNYADSLKNLAASVTNQSHSTKQNLDNSTLTQTREISGWVDGWVVGWLVGWLDGFYGLGWSVGRHCEE
;
A
#
# COMPACT_ATOMS: atom_id res chain seq x y z
N MET A 1 47.68 -7.65 -2.71
CA MET A 1 47.37 -6.21 -2.54
C MET A 1 46.00 -6.13 -1.91
N ALA A 2 45.89 -5.52 -0.72
CA ALA A 2 44.66 -5.49 0.06
C ALA A 2 43.55 -4.73 -0.71
N MET A 3 42.40 -5.36 -0.90
CA MET A 3 41.21 -4.69 -1.43
C MET A 3 40.61 -3.87 -0.30
N ASN A 4 40.96 -2.59 -0.25
CA ASN A 4 40.21 -1.61 0.51
C ASN A 4 39.06 -1.15 -0.40
N GLU A 5 37.97 -1.90 -0.44
CA GLU A 5 36.71 -1.34 -0.97
C GLU A 5 36.17 -0.41 0.11
N ASP A 6 36.53 0.88 -0.02
CA ASP A 6 35.95 1.94 0.79
C ASP A 6 34.43 1.84 0.67
N PHE A 7 33.77 1.55 1.79
CA PHE A 7 32.32 1.48 1.87
C PHE A 7 31.76 2.90 1.66
N ASN A 8 31.54 3.28 0.41
CA ASN A 8 31.01 4.59 0.07
C ASN A 8 29.51 4.62 0.35
N PHE A 9 29.16 5.12 1.53
CA PHE A 9 27.77 5.27 1.96
C PHE A 9 26.90 6.04 0.95
N ALA A 10 27.48 7.00 0.20
CA ALA A 10 26.77 7.76 -0.81
C ALA A 10 26.33 6.91 -2.02
N GLU A 11 26.99 5.79 -2.30
CA GLU A 11 26.67 4.90 -3.43
C GLU A 11 25.54 3.89 -3.13
N LEU A 12 25.07 3.84 -1.89
CA LEU A 12 24.02 2.93 -1.50
C LEU A 12 22.65 3.39 -2.00
N CYS A 13 21.82 2.43 -2.38
CA CYS A 13 20.42 2.70 -2.68
C CYS A 13 19.66 3.05 -1.40
N ARG A 14 18.91 4.15 -1.42
CA ARG A 14 18.08 4.62 -0.30
C ARG A 14 17.00 3.64 0.14
N LEU A 15 16.49 2.80 -0.77
CA LEU A 15 15.38 1.88 -0.47
C LEU A 15 15.83 0.49 -0.04
N CYS A 16 16.98 0.00 -0.52
CA CYS A 16 17.45 -1.37 -0.21
C CYS A 16 18.83 -1.44 0.41
N SER A 17 19.53 -0.32 0.55
CA SER A 17 20.88 -0.22 1.13
C SER A 17 21.94 -1.08 0.42
N LEU A 18 21.68 -1.49 -0.83
CA LEU A 18 22.64 -2.22 -1.66
C LEU A 18 23.37 -1.27 -2.61
N LYS A 19 24.67 -1.49 -2.79
CA LYS A 19 25.49 -0.82 -3.81
C LYS A 19 25.06 -1.24 -5.21
N SER A 20 25.05 -0.31 -6.15
CA SER A 20 24.71 -0.58 -7.54
C SER A 20 25.46 0.35 -8.48
N ASN A 21 25.99 -0.22 -9.57
CA ASN A 21 26.64 0.53 -10.65
C ASN A 21 25.64 1.38 -11.45
N HIS A 22 24.34 1.09 -11.35
CA HIS A 22 23.28 1.81 -12.03
C HIS A 22 22.28 2.37 -11.02
N HIS A 23 22.44 3.67 -10.75
CA HIS A 23 21.60 4.42 -9.82
C HIS A 23 21.15 5.74 -10.43
N LEU A 24 20.02 6.23 -9.96
CA LEU A 24 19.50 7.57 -10.23
C LEU A 24 19.56 8.39 -8.94
N GLN A 25 19.75 9.70 -9.05
CA GLN A 25 19.59 10.58 -7.90
C GLN A 25 18.10 10.88 -7.70
N ILE A 26 17.62 10.81 -6.46
CA ILE A 26 16.21 11.05 -6.12
C ILE A 26 15.80 12.51 -6.40
N PHE A 27 16.77 13.43 -6.34
CA PHE A 27 16.56 14.87 -6.32
C PHE A 27 17.15 15.61 -7.52
N ASP A 28 17.62 14.90 -8.54
CA ASP A 28 18.07 15.51 -9.80
C ASP A 28 16.90 15.66 -10.80
N LYS A 29 17.22 16.15 -12.00
CA LYS A 29 16.24 16.37 -13.06
C LYS A 29 15.56 15.08 -13.51
N GLU A 30 16.29 13.96 -13.58
CA GLU A 30 15.72 12.68 -14.00
C GLU A 30 14.78 12.14 -12.91
N GLY A 31 15.17 12.25 -11.64
CA GLY A 31 14.35 11.87 -10.51
C GLY A 31 13.07 12.69 -10.38
N GLU A 32 13.15 13.99 -10.69
CA GLU A 32 11.98 14.87 -10.78
C GLU A 32 11.07 14.48 -11.96
N GLN A 33 11.62 14.29 -13.16
CA GLN A 33 10.87 13.87 -14.35
C GLN A 33 10.14 12.53 -14.13
N ARG A 34 10.78 11.57 -13.46
CA ARG A 34 10.18 10.26 -13.12
C ARG A 34 9.27 10.31 -11.89
N GLN A 35 9.20 11.48 -11.22
CA GLN A 35 8.43 11.72 -10.01
C GLN A 35 8.79 10.76 -8.86
N LEU A 36 10.07 10.42 -8.71
CA LEU A 36 10.53 9.40 -7.76
C LEU A 36 10.09 9.71 -6.33
N LEU A 37 10.31 10.93 -5.86
CA LEU A 37 9.98 11.33 -4.49
C LEU A 37 8.47 11.23 -4.20
N PHE A 38 7.63 11.61 -5.18
CA PHE A 38 6.18 11.53 -5.08
C PHE A 38 5.71 10.07 -5.02
N LYS A 39 6.23 9.22 -5.90
CA LYS A 39 5.91 7.79 -5.92
C LYS A 39 6.34 7.11 -4.61
N ILE A 40 7.55 7.42 -4.11
CA ILE A 40 8.03 6.86 -2.83
C ILE A 40 7.06 7.21 -1.71
N ARG A 41 6.69 8.49 -1.56
CA ARG A 41 5.75 8.93 -0.52
C ARG A 41 4.35 8.34 -0.67
N SER A 42 3.94 8.04 -1.91
CA SER A 42 2.64 7.44 -2.19
C SER A 42 2.57 5.96 -1.85
N CYS A 43 3.69 5.25 -1.95
CA CYS A 43 3.77 3.79 -1.81
C CYS A 43 4.42 3.31 -0.52
N ILE A 44 5.28 4.11 0.10
CA ILE A 44 6.11 3.72 1.24
C ILE A 44 5.93 4.78 2.32
N PRO A 45 5.66 4.40 3.58
CA PRO A 45 5.58 5.33 4.71
C PRO A 45 6.97 5.80 5.15
N ALA A 46 7.73 6.41 4.23
CA ALA A 46 9.09 6.88 4.46
C ALA A 46 9.20 8.39 4.17
N VAL A 47 9.78 9.13 5.11
CA VAL A 47 10.12 10.54 4.95
C VAL A 47 11.52 10.64 4.33
N ILE A 48 11.57 11.07 3.08
CA ILE A 48 12.83 11.33 2.36
C ILE A 48 12.92 12.82 2.06
N THR A 49 14.05 13.41 2.41
CA THR A 49 14.33 14.86 2.32
C THR A 49 15.71 15.11 1.72
N LYS A 50 15.97 16.32 1.21
CA LYS A 50 17.31 16.65 0.68
C LYS A 50 18.30 16.84 1.83
N GLU A 51 17.79 17.24 2.99
CA GLU A 51 18.53 17.67 4.17
C GLU A 51 18.98 16.48 5.05
N ASP A 52 18.36 15.30 4.92
CA ASP A 52 18.79 14.13 5.70
C ASP A 52 20.21 13.65 5.32
N ALA A 53 20.95 13.12 6.31
CA ALA A 53 22.30 12.59 6.12
C ALA A 53 22.30 11.13 5.65
N LEU A 54 21.44 10.81 4.67
CA LEU A 54 21.24 9.46 4.15
C LEU A 54 21.44 9.44 2.61
N PRO A 55 21.63 8.25 1.99
CA PRO A 55 21.96 8.18 0.57
C PRO A 55 20.84 8.78 -0.29
N LYS A 56 21.24 9.52 -1.32
CA LYS A 56 20.34 10.22 -2.25
C LYS A 56 20.13 9.45 -3.56
N ASN A 57 20.71 8.25 -3.64
CA ASN A 57 20.66 7.35 -4.76
C ASN A 57 19.53 6.33 -4.65
N ILE A 58 18.94 5.94 -5.77
CA ILE A 58 18.04 4.80 -5.88
C ILE A 58 18.50 3.91 -7.03
N CYS A 59 18.65 2.61 -6.77
CA CYS A 59 19.08 1.68 -7.82
C CYS A 59 17.91 1.34 -8.76
N GLN A 60 18.23 0.95 -10.00
CA GLN A 60 17.24 0.65 -11.04
C GLN A 60 16.23 -0.42 -10.61
N ARG A 61 16.64 -1.44 -9.83
CA ARG A 61 15.73 -2.48 -9.30
C ARG A 61 14.66 -1.89 -8.39
N CYS A 62 15.04 -0.91 -7.56
CA CYS A 62 14.10 -0.25 -6.66
C CYS A 62 13.17 0.70 -7.41
N VAL A 63 13.67 1.40 -8.44
CA VAL A 63 12.84 2.22 -9.34
C VAL A 63 11.78 1.36 -10.04
N TYR A 64 12.17 0.24 -10.62
CA TYR A 64 11.24 -0.67 -11.30
C TYR A 64 10.14 -1.18 -10.35
N LYS A 65 10.52 -1.65 -9.16
CA LYS A 65 9.54 -2.07 -8.14
C LYS A 65 8.62 -0.92 -7.74
N LEU A 66 9.18 0.27 -7.52
CA LEU A 66 8.42 1.45 -7.14
C LEU A 66 7.38 1.82 -8.19
N ASP A 67 7.75 1.80 -9.48
CA ASP A 67 6.83 2.06 -10.58
C ASP A 67 5.69 1.02 -10.61
N MET A 68 6.02 -0.27 -10.51
CA MET A 68 5.00 -1.33 -10.45
C MET A 68 4.04 -1.16 -9.26
N PHE A 69 4.56 -0.87 -8.07
CA PHE A 69 3.72 -0.64 -6.89
C PHE A 69 2.84 0.58 -7.03
N TYR A 70 3.35 1.65 -7.63
CA TYR A 70 2.59 2.86 -7.85
C TYR A 70 1.44 2.64 -8.84
N GLU A 71 1.71 1.98 -9.97
CA GLU A 71 0.67 1.63 -10.95
C GLU A 71 -0.40 0.72 -10.36
N PHE A 72 0.01 -0.30 -9.61
CA PHE A 72 -0.92 -1.17 -8.90
C PHE A 72 -1.80 -0.40 -7.92
N ARG A 73 -1.19 0.49 -7.11
CA ARG A 73 -1.92 1.36 -6.18
C ARG A 73 -2.97 2.22 -6.90
N VAL A 74 -2.61 2.87 -8.01
CA VAL A 74 -3.55 3.70 -8.80
C VAL A 74 -4.69 2.85 -9.34
N SER A 75 -4.41 1.64 -9.83
CA SER A 75 -5.44 0.71 -10.30
C SER A 75 -6.42 0.32 -9.19
N CYS A 76 -5.92 0.01 -7.99
CA CYS A 76 -6.76 -0.30 -6.83
C CYS A 76 -7.66 0.88 -6.44
N MET A 77 -7.11 2.10 -6.39
CA MET A 77 -7.90 3.31 -6.05
C MET A 77 -8.98 3.61 -7.10
N THR A 78 -8.67 3.40 -8.37
CA THR A 78 -9.63 3.58 -9.46
C THR A 78 -10.75 2.54 -9.35
N THR A 79 -10.38 1.28 -9.11
CA THR A 79 -11.33 0.17 -8.93
C THR A 79 -12.23 0.40 -7.72
N ASP A 80 -11.68 0.84 -6.58
CA ASP A 80 -12.45 1.16 -5.38
C ASP A 80 -13.52 2.24 -5.65
N THR A 81 -13.15 3.28 -6.42
CA THR A 81 -14.09 4.33 -6.84
C THR A 81 -15.22 3.77 -7.72
N VAL A 82 -14.88 2.92 -8.69
CA VAL A 82 -15.87 2.28 -9.57
C VAL A 82 -16.81 1.37 -8.79
N LEU A 83 -16.28 0.57 -7.87
CA LEU A 83 -17.08 -0.34 -7.05
C LEU A 83 -18.03 0.42 -6.12
N LYS A 84 -17.60 1.53 -5.53
CA LYS A 84 -18.47 2.42 -4.73
C LYS A 84 -19.62 2.98 -5.56
N ASN A 85 -19.33 3.50 -6.75
CA ASN A 85 -20.37 4.02 -7.65
C ASN A 85 -21.38 2.95 -8.09
N TYR A 86 -20.90 1.73 -8.34
CA TYR A 86 -21.76 0.59 -8.66
C TYR A 86 -22.67 0.24 -7.47
N ALA A 87 -22.11 0.14 -6.26
CA ALA A 87 -22.87 -0.14 -5.05
C ALA A 87 -23.95 0.93 -4.80
N ASP A 88 -23.65 2.21 -5.02
CA ASP A 88 -24.61 3.30 -4.83
C ASP A 88 -25.70 3.29 -5.91
N SER A 89 -25.36 2.95 -7.16
CA SER A 89 -26.35 2.78 -8.24
C SER A 89 -27.33 1.64 -7.94
N LEU A 90 -26.84 0.53 -7.40
CA LEU A 90 -27.69 -0.60 -6.98
C LEU A 90 -28.63 -0.22 -5.84
N LYS A 91 -28.16 0.53 -4.83
CA LYS A 91 -29.01 1.04 -3.73
C LYS A 91 -30.12 1.95 -4.27
N ASN A 92 -29.78 2.85 -5.19
CA ASN A 92 -30.74 3.78 -5.79
C ASN A 92 -31.81 3.04 -6.62
N LEU A 93 -31.42 2.00 -7.35
CA LEU A 93 -32.36 1.17 -8.11
C LEU A 93 -33.27 0.36 -7.18
N ALA A 94 -32.75 -0.19 -6.09
CA ALA A 94 -33.58 -0.88 -5.10
C ALA A 94 -34.62 0.07 -4.46
N ALA A 95 -34.21 1.31 -4.16
CA ALA A 95 -35.09 2.31 -3.56
C ALA A 95 -36.21 2.78 -4.51
N SER A 96 -35.96 2.83 -5.82
CA SER A 96 -36.99 3.24 -6.79
C SER A 96 -38.07 2.17 -7.02
N VAL A 97 -37.72 0.89 -6.86
CA VAL A 97 -38.67 -0.24 -6.96
C VAL A 97 -39.66 -0.25 -5.78
N THR A 98 -39.22 0.08 -4.57
CA THR A 98 -40.10 0.09 -3.37
C THR A 98 -41.24 1.10 -3.45
N ASN A 99 -41.07 2.21 -4.19
CA ASN A 99 -42.08 3.26 -4.31
C ASN A 99 -43.24 2.92 -5.27
N GLN A 100 -43.17 1.81 -6.03
CA GLN A 100 -44.25 1.37 -6.92
C GLN A 100 -45.08 0.20 -6.36
N SER A 101 -44.74 -0.32 -5.17
CA SER A 101 -45.33 -1.56 -4.63
C SER A 101 -46.21 -1.35 -3.39
N HIS A 102 -47.00 -0.27 -3.32
CA HIS A 102 -48.20 -0.29 -2.48
C HIS A 102 -49.32 -1.08 -3.19
N SER A 103 -49.08 -2.35 -3.55
CA SER A 103 -50.08 -3.42 -3.78
C SER A 103 -49.48 -4.70 -4.38
N THR A 104 -48.41 -5.27 -3.83
CA THR A 104 -48.31 -6.74 -3.79
C THR A 104 -47.38 -7.18 -2.66
N LYS A 105 -47.98 -7.78 -1.63
CA LYS A 105 -47.28 -8.54 -0.60
C LYS A 105 -46.45 -9.63 -1.27
N GLN A 106 -45.13 -9.52 -1.24
CA GLN A 106 -44.26 -10.69 -1.18
C GLN A 106 -43.18 -10.43 -0.14
N ASN A 107 -43.19 -11.30 0.88
CA ASN A 107 -42.14 -11.46 1.86
C ASN A 107 -40.79 -11.59 1.15
N LEU A 108 -39.86 -10.68 1.47
CA LEU A 108 -38.45 -10.99 1.46
C LEU A 108 -37.91 -10.45 2.78
N ASP A 109 -37.31 -11.34 3.55
CA ASP A 109 -37.04 -11.20 4.98
C ASP A 109 -36.49 -9.84 5.36
N ASN A 110 -37.20 -9.21 6.29
CA ASN A 110 -36.88 -7.88 6.78
C ASN A 110 -35.78 -8.00 7.84
N SER A 111 -34.52 -8.10 7.41
CA SER A 111 -33.37 -7.74 8.24
C SER A 111 -32.90 -6.33 7.88
N THR A 112 -33.81 -5.36 7.90
CA THR A 112 -33.46 -3.94 7.76
C THR A 112 -33.71 -3.24 9.10
N LEU A 113 -32.69 -3.22 9.97
CA LEU A 113 -32.32 -2.11 10.88
C LEU A 113 -31.41 -2.59 12.01
N THR A 114 -30.17 -2.93 11.67
CA THR A 114 -28.97 -2.56 12.42
C THR A 114 -27.89 -2.45 11.35
N GLN A 115 -27.37 -1.30 10.91
CA GLN A 115 -27.17 -0.03 11.57
C GLN A 115 -26.65 0.95 10.51
N THR A 116 -27.43 1.96 10.15
CA THR A 116 -26.98 3.12 9.37
C THR A 116 -26.22 4.14 10.24
N ARG A 117 -25.49 3.67 11.25
CA ARG A 117 -24.70 4.53 12.15
C ARG A 117 -23.31 3.95 12.40
N GLU A 118 -22.49 3.73 11.36
CA GLU A 118 -21.01 3.67 11.48
C GLU A 118 -20.27 4.00 10.16
N ILE A 119 -20.70 4.97 9.34
CA ILE A 119 -19.78 5.61 8.36
C ILE A 119 -19.02 6.78 9.04
N SER A 120 -18.77 6.64 10.34
CA SER A 120 -17.85 7.47 11.10
C SER A 120 -16.94 6.64 12.03
N GLY A 121 -16.86 5.31 11.83
CA GLY A 121 -16.11 4.40 12.72
C GLY A 121 -15.06 3.51 12.04
N TRP A 122 -14.87 3.60 10.72
CA TRP A 122 -13.92 2.74 9.98
C TRP A 122 -12.54 3.37 9.77
N VAL A 123 -12.30 4.55 10.37
CA VAL A 123 -10.94 5.05 10.61
C VAL A 123 -10.34 4.50 11.91
N ASP A 124 -11.07 3.64 12.62
CA ASP A 124 -10.56 2.96 13.80
C ASP A 124 -9.96 1.60 13.41
N GLY A 125 -8.63 1.55 13.38
CA GLY A 125 -7.86 0.33 13.64
C GLY A 125 -7.34 -0.51 12.46
N TRP A 126 -7.58 -0.17 11.19
CA TRP A 126 -7.07 -0.96 10.04
C TRP A 126 -5.88 -0.36 9.27
N VAL A 127 -5.54 0.90 9.51
CA VAL A 127 -4.25 1.47 9.03
C VAL A 127 -3.05 0.81 9.74
N VAL A 128 -3.27 0.09 10.84
CA VAL A 128 -2.25 -0.68 11.58
C VAL A 128 -2.24 -2.19 11.27
N GLY A 129 -3.19 -2.70 10.48
CA GLY A 129 -3.33 -4.14 10.18
C GLY A 129 -2.72 -4.61 8.85
N TRP A 130 -2.71 -3.74 7.84
CA TRP A 130 -2.10 -4.05 6.52
C TRP A 130 -0.56 -3.95 6.53
N LEU A 131 0.02 -3.47 7.63
CA LEU A 131 1.47 -3.46 7.87
C LEU A 131 1.98 -4.71 8.62
N VAL A 132 1.12 -5.49 9.28
CA VAL A 132 1.56 -6.71 10.00
C VAL A 132 1.41 -8.00 9.18
N GLY A 133 0.52 -8.06 8.19
CA GLY A 133 0.40 -9.24 7.31
C GLY A 133 1.36 -9.26 6.11
N TRP A 134 1.90 -8.10 5.70
CA TRP A 134 2.90 -8.00 4.61
C TRP A 134 4.35 -8.05 5.14
N LEU A 135 4.55 -8.35 6.43
CA LEU A 135 5.87 -8.61 7.03
C LEU A 135 6.10 -10.08 7.40
N ASP A 136 5.08 -10.95 7.38
CA ASP A 136 5.24 -12.40 7.61
C ASP A 136 5.54 -13.21 6.33
N GLY A 137 5.62 -12.54 5.16
CA GLY A 137 5.86 -13.18 3.86
C GLY A 137 7.27 -13.01 3.26
N PHE A 138 8.16 -12.24 3.90
CA PHE A 138 9.49 -11.96 3.35
C PHE A 138 10.67 -12.38 4.25
N TYR A 139 10.41 -12.99 5.41
CA TYR A 139 11.42 -13.69 6.21
C TYR A 139 11.17 -15.19 6.23
N GLY A 140 11.39 -15.83 5.07
CA GLY A 140 11.71 -17.25 5.01
C GLY A 140 13.15 -17.49 5.47
N LEU A 141 13.44 -17.30 6.76
CA LEU A 141 14.59 -17.90 7.44
C LEU A 141 14.12 -18.36 8.82
N GLY A 142 14.14 -19.68 9.00
CA GLY A 142 13.51 -20.38 10.10
C GLY A 142 14.02 -19.96 11.48
N TRP A 143 13.08 -19.60 12.35
CA TRP A 143 13.21 -19.73 13.79
C TRP A 143 12.19 -20.76 14.24
N SER A 144 12.64 -22.00 14.41
CA SER A 144 11.91 -23.02 15.14
C SER A 144 12.18 -22.78 16.62
N VAL A 145 11.27 -22.09 17.31
CA VAL A 145 11.21 -22.06 18.78
C VAL A 145 9.79 -22.38 19.19
N GLY A 146 9.60 -23.54 19.83
CA GLY A 146 8.46 -23.78 20.71
C GLY A 146 7.87 -25.19 20.67
N ARG A 147 8.36 -26.07 21.54
CA ARG A 147 7.56 -26.91 22.46
C ARG A 147 8.52 -27.50 23.49
N HIS A 148 8.58 -26.91 24.68
CA HIS A 148 7.85 -27.35 25.88
C HIS A 148 8.01 -28.85 26.17
N CYS A 149 8.63 -29.11 27.33
CA CYS A 149 8.79 -30.37 28.02
C CYS A 149 7.46 -31.09 28.23
N GLU A 150 7.46 -32.42 28.01
CA GLU A 150 6.69 -33.38 28.80
C GLU A 150 7.40 -34.75 28.65
N GLU A 151 7.83 -35.27 29.81
CA GLU A 151 8.25 -36.64 30.22
C GLU A 151 9.31 -37.42 29.41
#